data_AF-A0A254SMW6-F1
#
_entry.id   AF-A0A254SMW6-F1
#
_cell.length_a   1.000
_cell.length_b   1.000
_cell.length_c   1.000
_cell.angle_alpha   90.00
_cell.angle_beta   90.00
_cell.angle_gamma   90.00
#
_symmetry.space_group_name_H-M   'P 1'
#
loop_
_entity.id
_entity.type
_entity.pdbx_description
1 polymer ?
#
loop_
_entity_poly.entity_id
_entity_poly.type
_entity_poly.pdbx_seq_one_letter_code
_entity_poly.pdbx_strand_id
1 'polypeptide(L)'
;MNKIILGAVIAAAALFAACEMTSSSDSTTSNLASCDIKGNLLGLEIHSCVESENTAYINSQCADANEEATQAGEGTAVIGTKCPAGAKKTCEVTQKGVTATVYMYDNLTAMGDCDGIELD
;
A
#
# COMPACT_ATOMS: atom_id res chain seq x y z
N MET A 1 -38.20 3.31 -10.31
CA MET A 1 -37.81 3.27 -8.88
C MET A 1 -36.84 2.10 -8.75
N ASN A 2 -35.54 2.17 -8.45
CA ASN A 2 -34.59 3.25 -8.19
C ASN A 2 -33.27 2.81 -8.88
N LYS A 3 -32.59 3.71 -9.59
CA LYS A 3 -31.27 3.44 -10.16
C LYS A 3 -30.24 3.78 -9.08
N ILE A 4 -29.60 2.77 -8.50
CA ILE A 4 -28.45 2.98 -7.61
C ILE A 4 -27.26 3.22 -8.52
N ILE A 5 -26.79 4.46 -8.56
CA ILE A 5 -25.55 4.84 -9.23
C ILE A 5 -24.42 4.35 -8.30
N LEU A 6 -23.85 3.17 -8.61
CA LEU A 6 -22.63 2.62 -8.00
C LEU A 6 -21.39 3.43 -8.44
N GLY A 7 -21.46 4.76 -8.33
CA GLY A 7 -20.43 5.69 -8.77
C GLY A 7 -19.63 6.20 -7.59
N ALA A 8 -18.98 5.31 -6.84
CA ALA A 8 -17.95 5.63 -5.85
C ALA A 8 -17.32 4.34 -5.33
N VAL A 9 -16.82 3.50 -6.24
CA VAL A 9 -15.76 2.55 -5.85
C VAL A 9 -14.53 3.42 -5.71
N ILE A 10 -14.33 3.98 -4.52
CA ILE A 10 -13.13 4.71 -4.16
C ILE A 10 -12.01 3.67 -4.22
N ALA A 11 -11.37 3.56 -5.38
CA ALA A 11 -9.97 3.91 -5.51
C ALA A 11 -9.02 3.34 -4.44
N ALA A 12 -9.25 2.13 -3.93
CA ALA A 12 -8.17 1.33 -3.35
C ALA A 12 -7.11 1.00 -4.42
N ALA A 13 -7.46 1.13 -5.71
CA ALA A 13 -6.56 1.06 -6.85
C ALA A 13 -5.95 2.42 -7.27
N ALA A 14 -6.35 3.56 -6.70
CA ALA A 14 -5.78 4.85 -7.10
C ALA A 14 -4.55 5.27 -6.29
N LEU A 15 -4.26 4.61 -5.16
CA LEU A 15 -3.00 4.77 -4.42
C LEU A 15 -1.77 4.38 -5.26
N PHE A 16 -1.97 3.76 -6.43
CA PHE A 16 -0.91 3.30 -7.34
C PHE A 16 -1.01 3.91 -8.74
N ALA A 17 -1.85 4.93 -8.98
CA ALA A 17 -2.04 5.48 -10.32
C ALA A 17 -1.12 6.69 -10.65
N ALA A 18 -0.17 7.02 -9.76
CA ALA A 18 0.68 8.20 -9.97
C ALA A 18 2.05 8.06 -9.31
N CYS A 19 2.97 7.27 -9.87
CA CYS A 19 4.40 7.54 -9.63
C CYS A 19 5.29 7.10 -10.81
N GLU A 20 5.41 7.95 -11.82
CA GLU A 20 6.60 7.95 -12.66
C GLU A 20 7.78 8.46 -11.81
N MET A 21 8.69 7.59 -11.31
CA MET A 21 10.05 8.06 -10.99
C MET A 21 11.13 6.96 -10.90
N THR A 22 12.00 7.00 -11.91
CA THR A 22 13.48 6.92 -11.87
C THR A 22 14.12 5.93 -10.90
N SER A 23 14.58 4.81 -11.48
CA SER A 23 15.51 3.86 -10.88
C SER A 23 16.79 4.55 -10.38
N SER A 24 17.01 4.53 -9.07
CA SER A 24 18.35 4.70 -8.47
C SER A 24 18.77 3.38 -7.85
N SER A 25 19.64 2.67 -8.56
CA SER A 25 20.35 1.49 -8.06
C SER A 25 21.30 1.92 -6.95
N ASP A 26 21.21 1.34 -5.75
CA ASP A 26 22.42 0.98 -5.00
C ASP A 26 22.19 0.11 -3.75
N SER A 27 23.17 -0.79 -3.57
CA SER A 27 23.74 -1.33 -2.33
C SER A 27 23.04 -2.45 -1.52
N THR A 28 23.74 -3.59 -1.55
CA THR A 28 23.57 -4.85 -0.82
C THR A 28 23.69 -4.70 0.71
N THR A 29 22.56 -4.72 1.38
CA THR A 29 22.36 -5.27 2.73
C THR A 29 20.88 -5.62 2.76
N SER A 30 20.44 -6.81 3.20
CA SER A 30 19.01 -7.14 3.34
C SER A 30 18.38 -6.29 4.47
N ASN A 31 18.23 -4.98 4.21
CA ASN A 31 17.50 -4.03 5.01
C ASN A 31 16.07 -4.05 4.50
N LEU A 32 15.30 -5.02 4.98
CA LEU A 32 13.86 -5.02 4.83
C LEU A 32 13.34 -3.70 5.41
N ALA A 33 12.80 -2.86 4.53
CA ALA A 33 12.09 -1.66 4.89
C ALA A 33 10.59 -1.96 4.81
N SER A 34 9.81 -1.29 5.67
CA SER A 34 8.36 -1.42 5.67
C SER A 34 7.67 -0.06 5.63
N CYS A 35 6.47 -0.01 5.06
CA CYS A 35 5.56 1.11 5.20
C CYS A 35 4.24 0.62 5.80
N ASP A 36 3.92 1.08 7.02
CA ASP A 36 2.68 0.76 7.74
C ASP A 36 1.65 1.86 7.50
N ILE A 37 0.57 1.53 6.80
CA ILE A 37 -0.47 2.45 6.34
C ILE A 37 -1.77 2.15 7.08
N LYS A 38 -2.26 3.13 7.83
CA LYS A 38 -3.52 3.04 8.58
C LYS A 38 -4.40 4.20 8.21
N GLY A 39 -5.70 3.97 8.12
CA GLY A 39 -6.65 5.04 7.86
C GLY A 39 -8.08 4.65 8.16
N ASN A 40 -8.97 5.58 7.88
CA ASN A 40 -10.40 5.39 7.92
C ASN A 40 -10.98 5.77 6.57
N LEU A 41 -11.72 4.84 5.95
CA LEU A 41 -12.44 5.09 4.73
C LEU A 41 -13.93 4.83 4.99
N LEU A 42 -14.73 5.91 4.96
CA LEU A 42 -16.19 5.84 5.14
C LEU A 42 -16.63 5.17 6.46
N GLY A 43 -15.89 5.41 7.54
CA GLY A 43 -16.16 4.82 8.86
C GLY A 43 -15.58 3.41 9.04
N LEU A 44 -14.81 2.90 8.07
CA LEU A 44 -14.17 1.60 8.12
C LEU A 44 -12.66 1.78 8.31
N GLU A 45 -12.12 1.15 9.36
CA GLU A 45 -10.68 1.11 9.57
C GLU A 45 -10.02 0.28 8.47
N ILE A 46 -9.09 0.92 7.75
CA ILE A 46 -8.24 0.30 6.75
C ILE A 46 -6.82 0.20 7.31
N HIS A 47 -6.21 -0.97 7.18
CA HIS A 47 -4.85 -1.20 7.65
C HIS A 47 -4.13 -2.15 6.70
N SER A 48 -3.12 -1.61 6.03
CA SER A 48 -2.20 -2.34 5.18
C SER A 48 -0.76 -2.02 5.54
N CYS A 49 0.16 -2.92 5.22
CA CYS A 49 1.58 -2.65 5.38
C CYS A 49 2.33 -3.30 4.22
N VAL A 50 3.38 -2.66 3.72
CA VAL A 50 4.20 -3.18 2.62
C VAL A 50 5.63 -3.35 3.10
N GLU A 51 6.28 -4.46 2.77
CA GLU A 51 7.71 -4.69 3.01
C GLU A 51 8.46 -4.96 1.71
N SER A 52 9.70 -4.50 1.62
CA SER A 52 10.62 -4.85 0.53
C SER A 52 12.07 -4.69 0.97
N GLU A 53 12.97 -5.45 0.36
CA GLU A 53 14.41 -5.22 0.47
C GLU A 53 14.85 -3.95 -0.27
N ASN A 54 14.02 -3.41 -1.16
CA ASN A 54 14.27 -2.13 -1.81
C ASN A 54 13.78 -0.98 -0.90
N THR A 55 14.69 -0.46 -0.07
CA THR A 55 14.41 0.64 0.84
C THR A 55 13.99 1.92 0.12
N ALA A 56 14.56 2.21 -1.06
CA ALA A 56 14.20 3.40 -1.84
C ALA A 56 12.74 3.33 -2.30
N TYR A 57 12.33 2.15 -2.79
CA TYR A 57 10.94 1.87 -3.16
C TYR A 57 9.99 2.06 -1.97
N ILE A 58 10.29 1.47 -0.81
CA ILE A 58 9.44 1.62 0.38
C ILE A 58 9.33 3.07 0.83
N ASN A 59 10.44 3.82 0.82
CA ASN A 59 10.41 5.24 1.19
C ASN A 59 9.53 6.06 0.24
N SER A 60 9.58 5.77 -1.07
CA SER A 60 8.71 6.41 -2.07
C SER A 60 7.25 6.09 -1.81
N GLN A 61 6.89 4.80 -1.78
CA GLN A 61 5.51 4.37 -1.52
C GLN A 61 4.95 4.94 -0.22
N CYS A 62 5.78 5.03 0.82
CA CYS A 62 5.34 5.54 2.11
C CYS A 62 5.17 7.07 2.13
N ALA A 63 5.99 7.79 1.38
CA ALA A 63 5.81 9.23 1.20
C ALA A 63 4.50 9.51 0.45
N ASP A 64 4.26 8.80 -0.65
CA ASP A 64 3.05 8.95 -1.46
C ASP A 64 1.80 8.60 -0.64
N ALA A 65 1.81 7.46 0.05
CA ALA A 65 0.71 7.07 0.93
C ALA A 65 0.48 8.06 2.09
N ASN A 66 1.53 8.69 2.61
CA ASN A 66 1.41 9.71 3.67
C ASN A 66 0.76 10.99 3.12
N GLU A 67 1.14 11.40 1.92
CA GLU A 67 0.57 12.56 1.24
C GLU A 67 -0.91 12.34 0.96
N GLU A 68 -1.29 11.19 0.40
CA GLU A 68 -2.70 10.84 0.15
C GLU A 68 -3.51 10.74 1.44
N ALA A 69 -2.95 10.12 2.48
CA ALA A 69 -3.59 10.04 3.79
C ALA A 69 -3.81 11.42 4.42
N THR A 70 -2.85 12.33 4.24
CA THR A 70 -2.95 13.73 4.68
C THR A 70 -4.03 14.48 3.90
N GLN A 71 -4.11 14.28 2.59
CA GLN A 71 -5.14 14.87 1.73
C GLN A 71 -6.56 14.36 2.07
N ALA A 72 -6.68 13.07 2.39
CA ALA A 72 -7.93 12.46 2.84
C ALA A 72 -8.33 12.88 4.26
N GLY A 73 -7.39 13.38 5.07
CA GLY A 73 -7.61 13.83 6.45
C GLY A 73 -7.85 12.70 7.47
N GLU A 74 -7.79 11.44 7.03
CA GLU A 74 -8.17 10.27 7.82
C GLU A 74 -7.18 9.11 7.64
N GLY A 75 -5.87 9.37 7.68
CA GLY A 75 -4.86 8.29 7.68
C GLY A 75 -3.45 8.72 8.07
N THR A 76 -2.59 7.71 8.18
CA THR A 76 -1.15 7.85 8.49
C THR A 76 -0.38 6.74 7.76
N ALA A 77 0.77 7.08 7.18
CA ALA A 77 1.75 6.12 6.69
C ALA A 77 3.09 6.31 7.43
N VAL A 78 3.67 5.23 7.94
CA VAL A 78 4.88 5.27 8.76
C VAL A 78 5.92 4.28 8.23
N ILE A 79 7.13 4.77 8.00
CA ILE A 79 8.27 3.94 7.61
C ILE A 79 8.78 3.17 8.83
N GLY A 80 9.06 1.89 8.64
CA GLY A 80 9.63 0.99 9.63
C GLY A 80 10.61 0.00 9.01
N THR A 81 11.00 -0.98 9.82
CA THR A 81 11.90 -2.07 9.41
C THR A 81 11.18 -3.41 9.29
N LYS A 82 9.89 -3.45 9.68
CA LYS A 82 9.02 -4.61 9.48
C LYS A 82 7.54 -4.26 9.66
N CYS A 83 6.68 -4.97 8.94
CA CYS A 83 5.25 -4.98 9.10
C CYS A 83 4.84 -5.76 10.36
N PRO A 84 3.74 -5.34 11.01
CA PRO A 84 3.23 -6.04 12.18
C PRO A 84 2.80 -7.47 11.87
N ALA A 85 2.87 -8.36 12.85
CA ALA A 85 2.31 -9.71 12.70
C ALA A 85 0.77 -9.67 12.70
N GLY A 86 0.14 -10.74 12.25
CA GLY A 86 -1.32 -10.90 12.32
C GLY A 86 -2.09 -10.37 11.11
N ALA A 87 -1.43 -10.23 9.96
CA ALA A 87 -2.12 -9.97 8.70
C ALA A 87 -3.12 -11.09 8.41
N LYS A 88 -4.31 -10.70 7.94
CA LYS A 88 -5.34 -11.63 7.48
C LYS A 88 -4.98 -12.23 6.12
N LYS A 89 -4.31 -11.43 5.28
CA LYS A 89 -3.84 -11.83 3.96
C LYS A 89 -2.48 -11.20 3.69
N THR A 90 -1.65 -11.95 2.99
CA THR A 90 -0.36 -11.50 2.49
C THR A 90 -0.28 -11.79 1.00
N CYS A 91 0.20 -10.82 0.23
CA CYS A 91 0.41 -10.95 -1.20
C CYS A 91 1.86 -10.59 -1.51
N GLU A 92 2.55 -11.47 -2.22
CA GLU A 92 3.86 -11.14 -2.79
C GLU A 92 3.63 -10.61 -4.21
N VAL A 93 4.23 -9.46 -4.49
CA VAL A 93 4.07 -8.74 -5.75
C VAL A 93 5.46 -8.38 -6.28
N THR A 94 5.69 -8.64 -7.57
CA THR A 94 6.95 -8.28 -8.22
C THR A 94 6.66 -7.39 -9.42
N GLN A 95 7.19 -6.17 -9.37
CA GLN A 95 6.90 -5.08 -10.31
C GLN A 95 8.19 -4.38 -10.69
N LYS A 96 8.44 -4.20 -11.99
CA LYS A 96 9.67 -3.54 -12.52
C LYS A 96 10.98 -4.07 -11.91
N GLY A 97 11.02 -5.34 -11.49
CA GLY A 97 12.19 -5.97 -10.85
C GLY A 97 12.32 -5.77 -9.33
N VAL A 98 11.33 -5.13 -8.70
CA VAL A 98 11.21 -4.97 -7.25
C VAL A 98 10.18 -5.95 -6.72
N THR A 99 10.58 -6.80 -5.79
CA THR A 99 9.66 -7.67 -5.06
C THR A 99 9.28 -7.02 -3.74
N ALA A 100 7.99 -6.97 -3.45
CA ALA A 100 7.47 -6.50 -2.18
C ALA A 100 6.39 -7.45 -1.66
N THR A 101 6.21 -7.47 -0.35
CA THR A 101 5.16 -8.23 0.32
C THR A 101 4.17 -7.26 0.92
N VAL A 102 2.90 -7.37 0.52
CA VAL A 102 1.79 -6.57 1.02
C VAL A 102 1.03 -7.38 2.08
N TYR A 103 0.87 -6.80 3.25
CA TYR A 103 0.16 -7.32 4.41
C TYR A 103 -1.15 -6.56 4.57
N MET A 104 -2.26 -7.29 4.67
CA MET A 104 -3.60 -6.73 4.81
C MET A 104 -4.18 -7.18 6.14
N TYR A 105 -4.58 -6.24 6.99
CA TYR A 105 -5.03 -6.53 8.36
C TYR A 105 -6.53 -6.34 8.52
N ASP A 106 -7.16 -5.55 7.66
CA ASP A 106 -8.61 -5.40 7.62
C ASP A 106 -9.26 -6.41 6.66
N ASN A 107 -10.55 -6.70 6.87
CA ASN A 107 -11.25 -7.66 6.03
C ASN A 107 -11.51 -7.12 4.62
N LEU A 108 -11.56 -5.80 4.46
CA LEU A 108 -12.00 -5.16 3.23
C LEU A 108 -10.89 -5.24 2.17
N THR A 109 -9.65 -4.93 2.57
CA THR A 109 -8.45 -5.12 1.77
C THR A 109 -8.14 -6.60 1.58
N ALA A 110 -8.25 -7.42 2.63
CA ALA A 110 -7.98 -8.86 2.56
C ALA A 110 -8.95 -9.65 1.66
N MET A 111 -10.12 -9.10 1.33
CA MET A 111 -11.06 -9.70 0.37
C MET A 111 -10.63 -9.53 -1.08
N GLY A 112 -9.76 -8.55 -1.39
CA GLY A 112 -9.24 -8.34 -2.74
C GLY A 112 -8.26 -9.44 -3.15
N ASP A 113 -8.25 -9.80 -4.44
CA ASP A 113 -7.27 -10.74 -4.99
C ASP A 113 -5.89 -10.11 -5.14
N CYS A 114 -4.83 -10.91 -4.95
CA CYS A 114 -3.46 -10.44 -5.05
C CYS A 114 -3.09 -10.02 -6.49
N ASP A 115 -3.76 -10.59 -7.50
CA ASP A 115 -3.54 -10.27 -8.92
C ASP A 115 -3.93 -8.84 -9.32
N GLY A 116 -4.74 -8.15 -8.50
CA GLY A 116 -5.11 -6.75 -8.74
C GLY A 116 -4.17 -5.74 -8.09
N ILE A 117 -3.12 -6.19 -7.41
CA ILE A 117 -2.17 -5.30 -6.72
C ILE A 117 -1.09 -4.91 -7.72
N GLU A 118 -1.30 -3.76 -8.33
CA GLU A 118 -0.27 -3.13 -9.15
C GLU A 118 0.57 -2.18 -8.29
N LEU A 119 1.91 -2.30 -8.38
CA LEU A 119 2.85 -1.38 -7.77
C LEU A 119 3.42 -0.54 -8.92
N ASP A 120 3.11 0.75 -8.94
CA ASP A 120 3.66 1.66 -9.95
C ASP A 120 5.08 2.11 -9.57
#